data_AF-A0A7C0X2D2-F1
#
_entry.id   AF-A0A7C0X2D2-F1
#
_cell.length_a   1.000
_cell.length_b   1.000
_cell.length_c   1.000
_cell.angle_alpha   90.00
_cell.angle_beta   90.00
_cell.angle_gamma   90.00
#
_symmetry.space_group_name_H-M   'P 1'
#
loop_
_entity.id
_entity.type
_entity.pdbx_description
1 polymer ?
#
loop_
_entity_poly.entity_id
_entity_poly.type
_entity_poly.pdbx_seq_one_letter_code
_entity_poly.pdbx_strand_id
1 'polypeptide(L)'
;MNTKTERRPKPGEKIIFKNRDLYVKYRNKAFSKAIGIKDDIIRRIKSNSGNDIQELYQLLDKLVSVLEDARYCARLSIGGNNIDPPETITVSERAFVDLIETMYSYARSTRRMARHELTLLEFSKSSKKLANNIYNYVKEANESEHNLILKNLQNITDRIELYRKYFPDECKF
;
A
#
# COMPACT_ATOMS: atom_id res chain seq x y z
N MET A 1 35.94 -24.55 19.60
CA MET A 1 34.65 -24.52 20.32
C MET A 1 34.15 -23.08 20.34
N ASN A 2 33.14 -22.75 19.53
CA ASN A 2 32.51 -21.42 19.58
C ASN A 2 31.39 -21.46 20.63
N THR A 3 31.64 -20.85 21.79
CA THR A 3 30.60 -20.60 22.78
C THR A 3 29.67 -19.51 22.23
N LYS A 4 28.46 -19.90 21.81
CA LYS A 4 27.35 -18.98 21.58
C LYS A 4 27.04 -18.32 22.93
N THR A 5 27.50 -17.09 23.12
CA THR A 5 27.02 -16.22 24.19
C THR A 5 25.59 -15.83 23.84
N GLU A 6 24.62 -16.51 24.44
CA GLU A 6 23.23 -16.06 24.44
C GLU A 6 23.16 -14.72 25.17
N ARG A 7 23.15 -13.62 24.40
CA ARG A 7 22.97 -12.28 24.93
C ARG A 7 21.55 -12.14 25.44
N ARG A 8 21.40 -11.77 26.71
CA ARG A 8 20.12 -11.36 27.27
C ARG A 8 19.69 -10.04 26.62
N PRO A 9 18.47 -9.93 26.07
CA PRO A 9 18.00 -8.68 25.48
C PRO A 9 17.99 -7.57 26.53
N LYS A 10 18.39 -6.36 26.12
CA LYS A 10 18.42 -5.18 26.98
C LYS A 10 17.00 -4.90 27.50
N PRO A 11 16.83 -4.31 28.69
CA PRO A 11 15.50 -4.05 29.28
C PRO A 11 14.54 -3.30 28.34
N GLY A 12 15.06 -2.41 27.49
CA GLY A 12 14.27 -1.69 26.47
C GLY A 12 13.85 -2.55 25.26
N GLU A 13 14.65 -3.54 24.85
CA GLU A 13 14.30 -4.50 23.78
C GLU A 13 13.14 -5.41 24.23
N LYS A 14 13.09 -5.77 25.52
CA LYS A 14 12.04 -6.62 26.09
C LYS A 14 10.63 -6.03 26.04
N ILE A 15 10.48 -4.70 26.02
CA ILE A 15 9.15 -4.06 26.05
C ILE A 15 8.58 -3.91 24.63
N ILE A 16 9.42 -3.60 23.64
CA ILE A 16 9.01 -3.41 22.23
C ILE A 16 8.67 -4.75 21.56
N PHE A 17 9.25 -5.88 22.00
CA PHE A 17 9.07 -7.19 21.37
C PHE A 17 7.96 -8.08 21.93
N LYS A 18 7.35 -7.77 23.08
CA LYS A 18 6.33 -8.65 23.69
C LYS A 18 5.14 -8.96 22.77
N ASN A 19 4.87 -8.09 21.79
CA ASN A 19 3.75 -8.21 20.86
C ASN A 19 4.21 -8.37 19.40
N ARG A 20 5.49 -8.67 19.15
CA ARG A 20 6.02 -8.76 17.77
C ARG A 20 5.24 -9.74 16.91
N ASP A 21 5.03 -10.95 17.38
CA ASP A 21 4.34 -11.99 16.61
C ASP A 21 2.90 -11.58 16.29
N LEU A 22 2.26 -10.82 17.19
CA LEU A 22 0.95 -10.22 16.94
C LEU A 22 1.02 -9.18 15.82
N TYR A 23 2.01 -8.29 15.84
CA TYR A 23 2.20 -7.31 14.77
C TYR A 23 2.53 -7.96 13.43
N VAL A 24 3.35 -9.01 13.40
CA VAL A 24 3.62 -9.80 12.19
C VAL A 24 2.32 -10.41 11.66
N LYS A 25 1.50 -11.00 12.52
CA LYS A 25 0.21 -11.59 12.15
C LYS A 25 -0.75 -10.54 11.58
N TYR A 26 -0.89 -9.38 12.23
CA TYR A 26 -1.77 -8.31 11.75
C TYR A 26 -1.26 -7.63 10.48
N ARG A 27 0.06 -7.42 10.37
CA ARG A 27 0.71 -6.96 9.13
C ARG A 27 0.36 -7.88 7.97
N ASN A 28 0.60 -9.18 8.12
CA ASN A 28 0.36 -10.15 7.04
C ASN A 28 -1.13 -10.17 6.68
N LYS A 29 -2.04 -10.27 7.66
CA LYS A 29 -3.50 -10.25 7.42
C LYS A 29 -3.96 -8.99 6.68
N ALA A 30 -3.48 -7.82 7.10
CA ALA A 30 -3.82 -6.56 6.43
C ALA A 30 -3.24 -6.51 5.01
N PHE A 31 -1.99 -6.94 4.84
CA PHE A 31 -1.34 -6.96 3.53
C PHE A 31 -2.04 -7.90 2.54
N SER A 32 -2.41 -9.12 2.93
CA SER A 32 -3.20 -10.05 2.09
C SER A 32 -4.53 -9.44 1.68
N LYS A 33 -5.23 -8.77 2.60
CA LYS A 33 -6.48 -8.07 2.31
C LYS A 33 -6.25 -6.93 1.31
N ALA A 34 -5.15 -6.19 1.43
CA ALA A 34 -4.79 -5.12 0.50
C ALA A 34 -4.53 -5.66 -0.92
N ILE A 35 -3.85 -6.81 -1.04
CA ILE A 35 -3.64 -7.49 -2.32
C ILE A 35 -4.98 -7.83 -2.98
N GLY A 36 -5.91 -8.44 -2.23
CA GLY A 36 -7.24 -8.76 -2.75
C GLY A 36 -8.03 -7.53 -3.21
N ILE A 37 -7.95 -6.40 -2.49
CA ILE A 37 -8.60 -5.14 -2.90
C ILE A 37 -7.96 -4.61 -4.20
N LYS A 38 -6.63 -4.59 -4.27
CA LYS A 38 -5.89 -4.16 -5.48
C LYS A 38 -6.27 -5.01 -6.70
N ASP A 39 -6.31 -6.33 -6.54
CA ASP A 39 -6.70 -7.24 -7.62
C ASP A 39 -8.14 -6.99 -8.09
N ASP A 40 -9.07 -6.74 -7.16
CA ASP A 40 -10.44 -6.38 -7.51
C ASP A 40 -10.51 -5.07 -8.31
N ILE A 41 -9.74 -4.05 -7.91
CA ILE A 41 -9.67 -2.77 -8.66
C ILE A 41 -9.14 -3.00 -10.08
N ILE A 42 -8.02 -3.71 -10.23
CA ILE A 42 -7.43 -4.01 -11.54
C ILE A 42 -8.44 -4.76 -12.42
N ARG A 43 -9.13 -5.76 -11.85
CA ARG A 43 -10.14 -6.54 -12.55
C ARG A 43 -11.28 -5.65 -13.05
N ARG A 44 -11.83 -4.75 -12.21
CA ARG A 44 -12.93 -3.84 -12.57
C ARG A 44 -12.54 -2.85 -13.67
N ILE A 45 -11.33 -2.28 -13.59
CA ILE A 45 -10.80 -1.39 -14.63
C ILE A 45 -10.71 -2.15 -15.97
N LYS A 46 -10.16 -3.37 -15.96
CA LYS A 46 -10.02 -4.18 -17.18
C LYS A 46 -11.35 -4.64 -17.79
N SER A 47 -12.38 -4.87 -16.97
CA SER A 47 -13.70 -5.29 -17.44
C SER A 47 -14.62 -4.13 -17.86
N ASN A 48 -14.14 -2.88 -17.86
CA ASN A 48 -14.96 -1.67 -18.07
C ASN A 48 -16.19 -1.57 -17.14
N SER A 49 -16.21 -2.33 -16.05
CA SER A 49 -17.36 -2.47 -15.16
C SER A 49 -17.21 -1.61 -13.89
N GLY A 50 -16.37 -0.57 -13.94
CA GLY A 50 -16.02 0.29 -12.81
C GLY A 50 -15.40 1.62 -13.26
N ASN A 51 -15.96 2.22 -14.31
CA ASN A 51 -15.47 3.48 -14.89
C ASN A 51 -16.01 4.74 -14.19
N ASP A 52 -16.80 4.57 -13.13
CA ASP A 52 -17.16 5.69 -12.26
C ASP A 52 -15.99 6.01 -11.34
N ILE A 53 -15.40 7.19 -11.55
CA ILE A 53 -14.28 7.71 -10.77
C ILE A 53 -14.61 7.80 -9.27
N GLN A 54 -15.89 7.94 -8.90
CA GLN A 54 -16.35 7.91 -7.51
C GLN A 54 -16.19 6.52 -6.88
N GLU A 55 -16.62 5.47 -7.59
CA GLU A 55 -16.44 4.09 -7.14
C GLU A 55 -14.96 3.74 -7.06
N LEU A 56 -14.18 4.12 -8.09
CA LEU A 56 -12.74 3.90 -8.12
C LEU A 56 -12.03 4.57 -6.94
N TYR A 57 -12.40 5.82 -6.63
CA TYR A 57 -11.89 6.53 -5.45
C TYR A 57 -12.19 5.80 -4.15
N GLN A 58 -13.43 5.32 -3.94
CA GLN A 58 -13.80 4.59 -2.72
C GLN A 58 -12.99 3.29 -2.56
N LEU A 59 -12.76 2.57 -3.65
CA LEU A 59 -11.93 1.36 -3.62
C LEU A 59 -10.47 1.68 -3.31
N LEU A 60 -9.91 2.75 -3.93
CA LEU A 60 -8.56 3.23 -3.66
C LEU A 60 -8.40 3.73 -2.22
N ASP A 61 -9.42 4.39 -1.66
CA ASP A 61 -9.43 4.85 -0.27
C ASP A 61 -9.39 3.67 0.71
N LYS A 62 -10.19 2.64 0.44
CA LYS A 62 -10.16 1.37 1.18
C LYS A 62 -8.81 0.67 1.06
N LEU A 63 -8.19 0.64 -0.13
CA LEU A 63 -6.86 0.08 -0.33
C LEU A 63 -5.82 0.81 0.52
N VAL A 64 -5.83 2.15 0.50
CA VAL A 64 -4.91 2.99 1.27
C VAL A 64 -5.08 2.76 2.76
N SER A 65 -6.31 2.70 3.28
CA SER A 65 -6.59 2.43 4.69
C SER A 65 -6.04 1.07 5.13
N VAL A 66 -6.25 0.02 4.35
CA VAL A 66 -5.73 -1.33 4.70
C VAL A 66 -4.20 -1.40 4.59
N LEU A 67 -3.59 -0.72 3.62
CA LEU A 67 -2.13 -0.62 3.52
C LEU A 67 -1.53 0.23 4.65
N GLU A 68 -2.25 1.22 5.17
CA GLU A 68 -1.84 2.00 6.33
C GLU A 68 -1.74 1.13 7.58
N ASP A 69 -2.75 0.28 7.83
CA ASP A 69 -2.73 -0.71 8.91
C ASP A 69 -1.57 -1.69 8.76
N ALA A 70 -1.37 -2.21 7.54
CA ALA A 70 -0.26 -3.11 7.23
C ALA A 70 1.09 -2.44 7.50
N ARG A 71 1.27 -1.20 7.04
CA ARG A 71 2.48 -0.40 7.25
C ARG A 71 2.75 -0.10 8.72
N TYR A 72 1.71 0.27 9.47
CA TYR A 72 1.83 0.52 10.90
C TYR A 72 2.34 -0.73 11.64
N CYS A 73 1.69 -1.89 11.40
CA CYS A 73 2.11 -3.15 11.99
C CYS A 73 3.49 -3.60 11.51
N ALA A 74 3.83 -3.35 10.24
CA ALA A 74 5.14 -3.65 9.67
C ALA A 74 6.27 -2.94 10.41
N ARG A 75 6.12 -1.63 10.65
CA ARG A 75 7.11 -0.85 11.43
C ARG A 75 7.25 -1.39 12.84
N LEU A 76 6.14 -1.63 13.54
CA LEU A 76 6.19 -2.17 14.90
C LEU A 76 6.80 -3.57 14.97
N SER A 77 6.61 -4.40 13.95
CA SER A 77 7.20 -5.75 13.90
C SER A 77 8.72 -5.78 13.85
N ILE A 78 9.36 -4.67 13.45
CA ILE A 78 10.82 -4.53 13.38
C ILE A 78 11.38 -3.55 14.43
N GLY A 79 10.57 -3.14 15.42
CA GLY A 79 11.01 -2.22 16.47
C GLY A 79 10.83 -0.73 16.18
N GLY A 80 10.09 -0.38 15.12
CA GLY A 80 9.65 0.98 14.81
C GLY A 80 10.53 1.76 13.84
N ASN A 81 11.83 1.45 13.76
CA ASN A 81 12.78 2.09 12.86
C ASN A 81 13.42 1.07 11.90
N ASN A 82 13.25 1.26 10.59
CA ASN A 82 13.84 0.36 9.60
C ASN A 82 15.32 0.65 9.31
N ILE A 83 15.83 1.84 9.67
CA ILE A 83 17.24 2.22 9.47
C ILE A 83 18.12 1.53 10.50
N ASP A 84 17.70 1.54 11.76
CA ASP A 84 18.41 0.97 12.91
C ASP A 84 17.50 0.00 13.68
N PRO A 85 17.19 -1.17 13.10
CA PRO A 85 16.39 -2.17 13.78
C PRO A 85 17.26 -3.00 14.75
N PRO A 86 16.63 -3.64 15.74
CA PRO A 86 17.28 -4.61 16.63
C PRO A 86 18.04 -5.69 15.86
N GLU A 87 19.18 -6.15 16.39
CA GLU A 87 20.09 -7.14 15.75
C GLU A 87 19.39 -8.47 15.38
N THR A 88 18.27 -8.80 16.05
CA THR A 88 17.49 -10.02 15.79
C THR A 88 16.61 -9.94 14.53
N ILE A 89 16.42 -8.76 13.95
CA ILE A 89 15.59 -8.57 12.75
C ILE A 89 16.44 -8.86 11.51
N THR A 90 15.93 -9.73 10.64
CA THR A 90 16.65 -10.12 9.43
C THR A 90 16.57 -9.05 8.34
N VAL A 91 17.50 -9.10 7.37
CA VAL A 91 17.46 -8.24 6.18
C VAL A 91 16.19 -8.49 5.36
N SER A 92 15.72 -9.74 5.29
CA SER A 92 14.50 -10.11 4.55
C SER A 92 13.25 -9.46 5.17
N GLU A 93 13.16 -9.44 6.50
CA GLU A 93 12.07 -8.78 7.23
C GLU A 93 12.04 -7.27 7.00
N ARG A 94 13.22 -6.63 7.05
CA ARG A 94 13.36 -5.20 6.75
C ARG A 94 12.95 -4.86 5.32
N ALA A 95 13.35 -5.70 4.38
CA ALA A 95 12.97 -5.56 2.97
C ALA A 95 11.45 -5.71 2.77
N PHE A 96 10.79 -6.59 3.55
CA PHE A 96 9.35 -6.72 3.49
C PHE A 96 8.63 -5.47 4.03
N VAL A 97 9.12 -4.90 5.13
CA VAL A 97 8.59 -3.64 5.66
C VAL A 97 8.72 -2.52 4.63
N ASP A 98 9.88 -2.40 4.00
CA ASP A 98 10.13 -1.40 2.95
C ASP A 98 9.23 -1.60 1.71
N LEU A 99 8.99 -2.85 1.31
CA LEU A 99 8.02 -3.19 0.28
C LEU A 99 6.64 -2.64 0.64
N ILE A 100 6.12 -2.93 1.84
CA ILE A 100 4.80 -2.45 2.28
C ILE A 100 4.75 -0.92 2.28
N GLU A 101 5.80 -0.23 2.73
CA GLU A 101 5.88 1.24 2.68
C GLU A 101 5.83 1.79 1.26
N THR A 102 6.53 1.13 0.35
CA THR A 102 6.52 1.46 -1.08
C THR A 102 5.12 1.26 -1.66
N MET A 103 4.46 0.14 -1.37
CA MET A 103 3.10 -0.14 -1.87
C MET A 103 2.09 0.87 -1.34
N TYR A 104 2.17 1.22 -0.05
CA TYR A 104 1.35 2.28 0.56
C TYR A 104 1.55 3.63 -0.15
N SER A 105 2.79 3.98 -0.49
CA SER A 105 3.10 5.22 -1.18
C SER A 105 2.51 5.28 -2.59
N TYR A 106 2.62 4.17 -3.35
CA TYR A 106 1.95 4.05 -4.66
C TYR A 106 0.44 4.18 -4.52
N ALA A 107 -0.20 3.40 -3.65
CA ALA A 107 -1.66 3.44 -3.45
C ALA A 107 -2.15 4.84 -3.03
N ARG A 108 -1.41 5.52 -2.15
CA ARG A 108 -1.74 6.89 -1.71
C ARG A 108 -1.65 7.90 -2.86
N SER A 109 -0.66 7.75 -3.73
CA SER A 109 -0.54 8.58 -4.93
C SER A 109 -1.71 8.34 -5.89
N THR A 110 -2.01 7.07 -6.18
CA THR A 110 -3.14 6.67 -7.03
C THR A 110 -4.49 7.14 -6.49
N ARG A 111 -4.70 7.10 -5.17
CA ARG A 111 -5.91 7.65 -4.55
C ARG A 111 -6.00 9.18 -4.70
N ARG A 112 -4.87 9.90 -4.58
CA ARG A 112 -4.84 11.36 -4.73
C ARG A 112 -5.25 11.79 -6.14
N MET A 113 -4.80 11.05 -7.14
CA MET A 113 -5.21 11.21 -8.55
C MET A 113 -6.73 11.11 -8.69
N ALA A 114 -7.34 10.00 -8.26
CA ALA A 114 -8.80 9.84 -8.32
C ALA A 114 -9.57 10.93 -7.53
N ARG A 115 -9.04 11.37 -6.38
CA ARG A 115 -9.63 12.47 -5.60
C ARG A 115 -9.57 13.81 -6.34
N HIS A 116 -8.49 14.06 -7.08
CA HIS A 116 -8.33 15.29 -7.84
C HIS A 116 -9.44 15.42 -8.89
N GLU A 117 -9.65 14.37 -9.67
CA GLU A 117 -10.71 14.31 -10.68
C GLU A 117 -12.10 14.50 -10.08
N LEU A 118 -12.39 13.85 -8.95
CA LEU A 118 -13.65 14.07 -8.23
C LEU A 118 -13.84 15.52 -7.78
N THR A 119 -12.78 16.14 -7.30
CA THR A 119 -12.83 17.55 -6.85
C THR A 119 -13.14 18.47 -8.03
N LEU A 120 -12.52 18.22 -9.18
CA LEU A 120 -12.78 18.97 -10.40
C LEU A 120 -14.24 18.77 -10.87
N LEU A 121 -14.72 17.54 -10.93
CA LEU A 121 -16.13 17.27 -11.26
C LEU A 121 -17.10 18.02 -10.34
N GLU A 122 -16.80 18.11 -9.04
CA GLU A 122 -17.63 18.88 -8.11
C GLU A 122 -17.58 20.39 -8.39
N PHE A 123 -16.40 20.95 -8.65
CA PHE A 123 -16.26 22.36 -9.03
C PHE A 123 -17.01 22.71 -10.31
N SER A 124 -17.12 21.76 -11.26
CA SER A 124 -17.87 21.96 -12.49
C SER A 124 -19.36 22.25 -12.25
N LYS A 125 -19.90 21.87 -11.10
CA LYS A 125 -21.31 22.13 -10.75
C LYS A 125 -21.57 23.57 -10.29
N SER A 126 -20.53 24.37 -10.03
CA SER A 126 -20.65 25.65 -9.31
C SER A 126 -20.72 26.91 -10.18
N SER A 127 -20.29 26.88 -11.45
CA SER A 127 -20.28 28.07 -12.34
C SER A 127 -20.31 27.69 -13.82
N LYS A 128 -21.26 28.21 -14.62
CA LYS A 128 -21.47 27.79 -16.04
C LYS A 128 -20.24 27.89 -16.96
N LYS A 129 -19.42 28.94 -16.84
CA LYS A 129 -18.24 29.12 -17.71
C LYS A 129 -17.05 28.27 -17.24
N LEU A 130 -16.86 28.18 -15.93
CA LEU A 130 -15.82 27.35 -15.32
C LEU A 130 -16.17 25.85 -15.49
N ALA A 131 -17.45 25.51 -15.49
CA ALA A 131 -17.99 24.16 -15.70
C ALA A 131 -17.52 23.55 -17.01
N ASN A 132 -17.63 24.27 -18.14
CA ASN A 132 -17.24 23.74 -19.44
C ASN A 132 -15.73 23.46 -19.53
N ASN A 133 -14.89 24.37 -19.03
CA ASN A 133 -13.45 24.17 -19.04
C ASN A 133 -13.03 22.98 -18.17
N ILE A 134 -13.61 22.86 -16.98
CA ILE A 134 -13.34 21.75 -16.07
C ILE A 134 -13.88 20.43 -16.64
N TYR A 135 -15.08 20.43 -17.22
CA TYR A 135 -15.67 19.25 -17.84
C TYR A 135 -14.81 18.73 -19.00
N ASN A 136 -14.35 19.62 -19.88
CA ASN A 136 -13.46 19.25 -20.98
C ASN A 136 -12.13 18.70 -20.48
N TYR A 137 -11.53 19.36 -19.47
CA TYR A 137 -10.30 18.87 -18.83
C TYR A 137 -10.47 17.46 -18.27
N VAL A 138 -11.49 17.23 -17.43
CA VAL A 138 -11.74 15.92 -16.81
C VAL A 138 -12.01 14.87 -17.88
N LYS A 139 -12.78 15.20 -18.92
CA LYS A 139 -13.08 14.28 -20.02
C LYS A 139 -11.81 13.85 -20.76
N GLU A 140 -10.92 14.78 -21.08
CA GLU A 140 -9.63 14.48 -21.73
C GLU A 140 -8.66 13.74 -20.80
N ALA A 141 -8.66 14.07 -19.50
CA ALA A 141 -7.80 13.44 -18.51
C ALA A 141 -8.23 12.00 -18.20
N ASN A 142 -9.54 11.69 -18.20
CA ASN A 142 -10.09 10.41 -17.71
C ASN A 142 -9.47 9.16 -18.38
N GLU A 143 -9.25 9.18 -19.70
CA GLU A 143 -8.64 8.06 -20.41
C GLU A 143 -7.15 7.89 -20.07
N SER A 144 -6.41 8.99 -19.93
CA SER A 144 -5.02 9.00 -19.47
C SER A 144 -4.91 8.52 -18.01
N GLU A 145 -5.83 8.97 -17.16
CA GLU A 145 -5.80 8.75 -15.72
C GLU A 145 -6.11 7.31 -15.36
N HIS A 146 -7.11 6.69 -16.00
CA HIS A 146 -7.38 5.25 -15.83
C HIS A 146 -6.17 4.39 -16.20
N ASN A 147 -5.48 4.73 -17.29
CA ASN A 147 -4.27 4.03 -17.70
C ASN A 147 -3.14 4.21 -16.68
N LEU A 148 -2.98 5.42 -16.13
CA LEU A 148 -1.94 5.70 -15.14
C LEU A 148 -2.26 5.04 -13.78
N ILE A 149 -3.53 5.03 -13.36
CA ILE A 149 -4.01 4.30 -12.18
C ILE A 149 -3.73 2.80 -12.34
N LEU A 150 -4.13 2.22 -13.49
CA LEU A 150 -3.88 0.82 -13.79
C LEU A 150 -2.39 0.49 -13.75
N LYS A 151 -1.55 1.33 -14.38
CA LYS A 151 -0.08 1.18 -14.38
C LYS A 151 0.48 1.21 -12.97
N ASN A 152 0.03 2.12 -12.11
CA ASN A 152 0.48 2.19 -10.72
C ASN A 152 0.10 0.94 -9.91
N LEU A 153 -1.13 0.44 -10.09
CA LEU A 153 -1.58 -0.80 -9.44
C LEU A 153 -0.85 -2.03 -9.99
N GLN A 154 -0.50 -2.04 -11.27
CA GLN A 154 0.31 -3.09 -11.87
C GLN A 154 1.74 -3.07 -11.32
N ASN A 155 2.35 -1.89 -11.15
CA ASN A 155 3.66 -1.76 -10.52
C ASN A 155 3.67 -2.34 -9.09
N ILE A 156 2.58 -2.19 -8.33
CA ILE A 156 2.42 -2.83 -7.01
C ILE A 156 2.45 -4.36 -7.17
N THR A 157 1.69 -4.92 -8.13
CA THR A 157 1.70 -6.36 -8.43
C THR A 157 3.10 -6.86 -8.75
N ASP A 158 3.78 -6.21 -9.69
CA ASP A 158 5.08 -6.65 -10.19
C ASP A 158 6.14 -6.66 -9.09
N ARG A 159 6.08 -5.68 -8.17
CA ARG A 159 6.98 -5.61 -7.01
C ARG A 159 6.70 -6.71 -5.99
N ILE A 160 5.44 -7.05 -5.76
CA ILE A 160 5.06 -8.17 -4.86
C ILE A 160 5.55 -9.49 -5.45
N GLU A 161 5.34 -9.73 -6.74
CA GLU A 161 5.81 -10.94 -7.41
C GLU A 161 7.34 -11.04 -7.45
N LEU A 162 8.02 -9.91 -7.66
CA LEU A 162 9.48 -9.86 -7.56
C LEU A 162 9.96 -10.20 -6.14
N TYR A 163 9.30 -9.68 -5.11
CA TYR A 163 9.62 -10.02 -3.73
C TYR A 163 9.39 -11.51 -3.44
N ARG A 164 8.23 -12.06 -3.84
CA ARG A 164 7.91 -13.50 -3.72
C ARG A 164 8.95 -14.40 -4.37
N LYS A 165 9.45 -14.01 -5.55
CA LYS A 165 10.48 -14.75 -6.28
C LYS A 165 11.79 -14.88 -5.49
N TYR A 166 12.21 -13.82 -4.80
CA TYR A 166 13.51 -13.79 -4.10
C TYR A 166 13.43 -14.07 -2.60
N PHE A 167 12.24 -13.99 -2.00
CA PHE A 167 12.00 -14.22 -0.57
C PHE A 167 10.79 -15.16 -0.33
N PRO A 168 10.79 -16.39 -0.89
CA PRO A 168 9.62 -17.27 -0.85
C PRO A 168 9.22 -17.67 0.58
N ASP A 169 10.19 -17.87 1.48
CA ASP A 169 9.95 -18.30 2.86
C ASP A 169 9.29 -17.22 3.74
N GLU A 170 9.41 -15.95 3.36
CA GLU A 170 8.82 -14.80 4.03
C GLU A 170 7.39 -14.50 3.56
N CYS A 171 6.99 -15.09 2.44
CA CYS A 171 5.72 -14.82 1.78
C CYS A 171 4.58 -15.72 2.28
N LYS A 172 4.41 -15.80 3.61
CA LYS A 172 3.31 -16.54 4.27
C LYS A 172 2.10 -15.63 4.52
N PHE A 173 1.67 -14.90 3.48
CA PHE A 173 0.51 -13.99 3.52
C PHE A 173 -0.39 -14.22 2.31
#